data_AF-A0A6N8I065-F1
#
_entry.id   AF-A0A6N8I065-F1
#
_cell.length_a   1.000
_cell.length_b   1.000
_cell.length_c   1.000
_cell.angle_alpha   90.00
_cell.angle_beta   90.00
_cell.angle_gamma   90.00
#
_symmetry.space_group_name_H-M   'P 1'
#
loop_
_entity.id
_entity.type
_entity.pdbx_description
1 polymer ?
#
loop_
_entity_poly.entity_id
_entity_poly.type
_entity_poly.pdbx_seq_one_letter_code
_entity_poly.pdbx_strand_id
1 'polypeptide(L)' 'MVRLRLLDEVIPEIKKIDPDTALTRNAVRQLGLSGKVPVVMAGRKRMYNLDALLTYLGSPGVEQPEQVNGIRAVPERL' A
#
# COMPACT_ATOMS: atom_id res chain seq x y z
N MET A 1 -15.06 10.11 -7.29
CA MET A 1 -15.65 9.32 -6.19
C MET A 1 -14.59 8.33 -5.72
N VAL A 2 -14.46 8.10 -4.41
CA VAL A 2 -13.40 7.24 -3.86
C VAL A 2 -13.85 5.78 -3.88
N ARG A 3 -13.07 4.89 -4.52
CA ARG A 3 -13.34 3.45 -4.57
C ARG A 3 -12.55 2.70 -3.49
N LEU A 4 -13.22 2.27 -2.43
CA LEU A 4 -12.64 1.47 -1.35
C LEU A 4 -12.92 -0.02 -1.58
N ARG A 5 -11.86 -0.84 -1.56
CA ARG A 5 -11.95 -2.29 -1.78
C ARG A 5 -11.19 -3.09 -0.75
N LEU A 6 -11.72 -4.28 -0.46
CA LEU A 6 -11.00 -5.26 0.32
C LEU A 6 -9.83 -5.83 -0.49
N LEU A 7 -8.80 -6.30 0.20
CA LEU A 7 -7.62 -6.88 -0.44
C LEU A 7 -7.96 -8.02 -1.43
N ASP A 8 -8.97 -8.82 -1.12
CA ASP A 8 -9.48 -9.89 -1.98
C ASP A 8 -10.12 -9.38 -3.28
N GLU A 9 -10.69 -8.17 -3.24
CA GLU A 9 -11.39 -7.53 -4.37
C GLU A 9 -10.47 -6.62 -5.20
N VAL A 10 -9.40 -6.10 -4.61
CA VAL A 10 -8.46 -5.20 -5.32
C VAL A 10 -7.83 -5.88 -6.53
N ILE A 11 -7.28 -7.08 -6.36
CA ILE A 11 -6.60 -7.80 -7.45
C ILE A 11 -7.53 -8.11 -8.64
N PRO A 12 -8.73 -8.68 -8.45
CA PRO A 12 -9.63 -8.90 -9.57
C PRO A 12 -10.10 -7.60 -10.24
N GLU A 13 -10.22 -6.49 -9.50
CA GLU A 13 -10.52 -5.20 -10.13
C GLU A 13 -9.35 -4.67 -10.96
N ILE A 14 -8.12 -4.80 -10.48
CA ILE A 14 -6.93 -4.41 -11.26
C ILE A 14 -6.82 -5.28 -12.51
N LYS A 15 -7.05 -6.60 -12.41
CA LYS A 15 -7.03 -7.50 -13.57
C LYS A 15 -8.08 -7.17 -14.64
N LYS A 16 -9.19 -6.53 -14.27
CA LYS A 16 -10.18 -6.04 -15.25
C LYS A 16 -9.66 -4.83 -16.03
N ILE A 17 -8.78 -4.03 -15.42
CA ILE A 17 -8.20 -2.84 -16.03
C ILE A 17 -6.94 -3.23 -16.84
N ASP A 18 -6.11 -4.09 -16.25
CA ASP A 18 -4.86 -4.59 -16.80
C ASP A 18 -4.79 -6.13 -16.63
N PRO A 19 -5.19 -6.90 -17.65
CA PRO A 19 -5.22 -8.36 -17.58
C PRO A 19 -3.85 -9.00 -17.33
N ASP A 20 -2.78 -8.37 -17.80
CA ASP A 20 -1.40 -8.88 -17.75
C ASP A 20 -0.62 -8.37 -16.53
N THR A 21 -1.33 -7.80 -15.55
CA THR A 21 -0.70 -7.25 -14.35
C THR A 21 0.01 -8.35 -13.54
N ALA A 22 1.29 -8.15 -13.24
CA ALA A 22 2.08 -9.03 -12.37
C ALA A 22 1.84 -8.78 -10.86
N LEU A 23 0.95 -7.85 -10.52
CA LEU A 23 0.64 -7.47 -9.15
C LEU A 23 -0.02 -8.61 -8.37
N THR A 24 0.55 -8.92 -7.21
CA THR A 24 0.03 -9.95 -6.32
C THR A 24 -0.68 -9.34 -5.12
N ARG A 25 -1.51 -10.15 -4.46
CA ARG A 25 -2.16 -9.80 -3.19
C ARG A 25 -1.17 -9.31 -2.13
N ASN A 26 -0.03 -9.99 -2.02
CA ASN A 26 1.00 -9.66 -1.04
C ASN A 26 1.67 -8.32 -1.34
N ALA A 27 1.90 -8.01 -2.62
CA ALA A 27 2.44 -6.71 -3.03
C ALA A 27 1.51 -5.57 -2.62
N VAL A 28 0.21 -5.67 -2.91
CA VAL A 28 -0.80 -4.67 -2.47
C VAL A 28 -0.82 -4.53 -0.95
N ARG A 29 -0.77 -5.65 -0.22
CA ARG A 29 -0.70 -5.63 1.25
C ARG A 29 0.53 -4.89 1.75
N GLN A 30 1.69 -5.12 1.16
CA GLN A 30 2.93 -4.42 1.52
C GLN A 30 2.85 -2.92 1.21
N LEU A 31 2.23 -2.52 0.11
CA LEU A 31 2.00 -1.10 -0.21
C LEU A 31 1.13 -0.41 0.84
N GLY A 32 0.11 -1.09 1.36
CA GLY A 32 -0.70 -0.57 2.46
C GLY A 32 0.04 -0.53 3.80
N LEU A 33 0.90 -1.52 4.08
CA LEU A 33 1.68 -1.57 5.32
C LEU A 33 2.82 -0.57 5.37
N SER A 34 3.46 -0.30 4.23
CA SER A 34 4.51 0.72 4.07
C SER A 34 3.95 2.15 4.02
N GLY A 35 2.63 2.33 4.14
CA GLY A 35 2.00 3.66 4.10
C GLY A 35 2.02 4.35 2.73
N LYS A 36 2.54 3.68 1.69
CA LYS A 36 2.63 4.21 0.32
C LYS A 36 1.27 4.41 -0.33
N VAL A 37 0.29 3.62 0.07
CA VAL A 37 -1.10 3.71 -0.41
C VAL A 37 -2.02 3.92 0.79
N PRO A 38 -2.96 4.88 0.72
CA PRO A 38 -3.88 5.13 1.81
C PRO A 38 -4.81 3.93 2.03
N VAL A 39 -4.84 3.48 3.29
CA VAL A 39 -5.66 2.36 3.75
C VAL A 39 -6.55 2.84 4.90
N VAL A 40 -7.82 2.45 4.86
CA VAL A 40 -8.79 2.69 5.93
C VAL A 40 -9.08 1.37 6.63
N MET A 41 -9.12 1.39 7.96
CA MET A 41 -9.51 0.23 8.75
C MET A 41 -11.03 0.15 8.88
N ALA A 42 -11.60 -1.00 8.57
CA ALA A 42 -13.00 -1.34 8.82
C ALA A 42 -13.05 -2.54 9.76
N GLY A 43 -13.09 -2.25 11.06
CA GLY A 43 -12.90 -3.25 12.10
C GLY A 43 -11.53 -3.92 11.95
N ARG A 44 -11.54 -5.24 11.69
CA ARG A 44 -10.31 -6.04 11.52
C ARG A 44 -9.78 -6.04 10.08
N LYS A 45 -10.56 -5.56 9.11
CA LYS A 45 -10.21 -5.59 7.68
C LYS A 45 -9.60 -4.27 7.23
N ARG A 46 -8.67 -4.36 6.28
CA ARG A 46 -8.08 -3.22 5.58
C ARG A 46 -8.84 -2.96 4.29
N MET A 47 -9.29 -1.73 4.11
CA MET A 47 -9.86 -1.24 2.85
C MET A 47 -8.84 -0.36 2.14
N TYR A 48 -8.51 -0.73 0.92
CA TYR A 48 -7.55 -0.04 0.07
C TYR A 48 -8.31 0.92 -0.83
N ASN A 49 -7.79 2.14 -0.96
CA ASN A 49 -8.27 3.07 -1.96
C ASN A 49 -7.69 2.68 -3.34
N LEU A 50 -8.55 2.17 -4.22
CA LEU A 50 -8.16 1.68 -5.54
C LEU A 50 -7.65 2.80 -6.44
N ASP A 51 -8.28 3.98 -6.38
CA ASP A 51 -7.88 5.12 -7.22
C ASP A 51 -6.48 5.62 -6.84
N ALA A 52 -6.20 5.69 -5.54
CA ALA A 52 -4.87 6.04 -5.04
C ALA A 52 -3.83 4.96 -5.39
N LEU A 53 -4.19 3.69 -5.34
CA LEU A 53 -3.31 2.59 -5.74
C LEU A 53 -2.96 2.65 -7.23
N LEU A 54 -3.94 2.86 -8.10
CA LEU A 54 -3.72 3.01 -9.55
C LEU A 54 -2.85 4.24 -9.86
N THR A 55 -3.11 5.36 -9.17
CA THR A 55 -2.30 6.58 -9.29
C THR A 55 -0.85 6.35 -8.87
N TYR A 56 -0.64 5.62 -7.77
CA TYR A 56 0.68 5.24 -7.28
C TYR A 56 1.42 4.33 -8.29
N LEU A 57 0.74 3.32 -8.83
CA LEU A 57 1.33 2.39 -9.82
C LEU A 57 1.66 3.09 -11.15
N GLY A 58 0.83 4.05 -11.56
CA GLY A 58 1.04 4.83 -12.80
C GLY A 58 2.08 5.94 -12.67
N SER A 59 2.55 6.27 -11.46
CA SER A 59 3.51 7.35 -11.20
C SER A 59 4.82 6.79 -10.65
N PRO A 60 5.82 6.47 -11.50
CA PRO A 60 7.07 5.81 -11.09
C PRO A 60 8.05 6.69 -10.29
N GLY A 61 7.60 7.67 -9.49
CA GLY A 61 8.51 8.66 -8.90
C GLY A 61 8.08 9.40 -7.64
N VAL A 62 7.05 8.97 -6.91
CA VAL A 62 6.67 9.63 -5.64
C VAL A 62 7.03 8.72 -4.46
N GLU A 63 8.33 8.58 -4.22
CA GLU A 63 8.82 8.12 -2.93
C GLU A 63 8.67 9.29 -1.95
N GLN A 64 7.64 9.27 -1.11
CA GLN A 64 7.69 10.07 0.11
C GLN A 64 8.53 9.27 1.11
N PRO A 65 9.71 9.76 1.52
CA PRO A 65 10.57 9.05 2.45
C PRO A 65 9.85 8.94 3.80
N GLU A 66 9.86 7.73 4.37
CA GLU A 66 9.45 7.51 5.75
C GLU A 66 10.35 8.34 6.68
N GLN A 67 9.75 9.21 7.48
CA GLN A 67 10.43 9.90 8.58
C GLN A 67 10.83 8.85 9.61
N VAL A 68 12.07 8.35 9.52
CA VAL A 68 12.73 7.55 10.57
C VAL A 68 13.03 8.46 11.75
N ASN A 69 12.05 8.62 12.64
CA ASN A 69 12.25 9.26 13.92
C ASN A 69 13.12 8.38 14.83
N GLY A 70 14.42 8.62 14.81
CA GLY A 70 15.34 8.30 15.90
C GLY A 70 16.31 7.16 15.62
N ILE A 71 17.60 7.48 15.69
CA ILE A 71 18.67 6.50 15.88
C ILE A 71 18.43 5.81 17.23
N ARG A 72 18.38 4.47 17.26
CA ARG A 72 18.36 3.73 18.53
C ARG A 72 19.73 3.82 19.18
N ALA A 73 19.83 4.46 20.34
CA ALA A 73 21.07 4.49 21.11
C ALA A 73 21.49 3.07 21.49
N VAL A 74 22.74 2.71 21.18
CA VAL A 74 23.36 1.46 21.62
C VAL A 74 23.85 1.69 23.04
N PRO A 75 23.56 0.81 24.02
CA PRO A 75 24.15 0.94 25.34
C PRO A 75 25.68 0.76 25.23
N GLU A 76 26.43 1.73 25.75
CA GLU A 76 27.87 1.56 25.98
C GLU A 76 28.06 0.34 26.88
N ARG A 77 28.86 -0.61 26.40
CA ARG A 77 29.08 -1.91 27.05
C ARG A 77 29.52 -1.71 28.50
N LEU A 78 28.87 -2.43 29.42
CA LEU A 78 29.32 -2.60 30.80
C LEU A 78 30.44 -3.65 30.87
#